data_AF-A0A6C0AMW6-F1
#
_entry.id   AF-A0A6C0AMW6-F1
#
_cell.length_a   1.000
_cell.length_b   1.000
_cell.length_c   1.000
_cell.angle_alpha   90.00
_cell.angle_beta   90.00
_cell.angle_gamma   90.00
#
_symmetry.space_group_name_H-M   'P 1'
#
loop_
_entity.id
_entity.type
_entity.pdbx_description
1 polymer ?
#
loop_
_entity_poly.entity_id
_entity_poly.type
_entity_poly.pdbx_seq_one_letter_code
_entity_poly.pdbx_strand_id
1 'polypeptide(L)'
;MYLINESFEGTPPIPEQAAANCSPGFWCPATSSSNKEHLCPGGTYGATSNLKLPACSGICKAGCSCPEGSTSACEKPCPAGFFCVEGTGGTAAPPIICPHGYYCPESSPTPIICPEGASCPAGTTSI
;
A
#
# COMPACT_ATOMS: atom_id res chain seq x y z
N MET A 1 -46.46 -11.71 6.93
CA MET A 1 -45.71 -12.76 7.65
C MET A 1 -44.64 -13.27 6.70
N TYR A 2 -43.32 -13.18 6.84
CA TYR A 2 -42.28 -12.88 7.86
C TYR A 2 -41.10 -12.27 7.04
N LEU A 3 -40.54 -11.09 7.30
CA LEU A 3 -39.50 -10.69 8.27
C LEU A 3 -38.12 -11.40 8.16
N ILE A 4 -37.10 -10.62 7.71
CA ILE A 4 -35.66 -10.47 8.10
C ILE A 4 -34.76 -11.73 8.08
N ASN A 5 -33.46 -11.81 7.75
CA ASN A 5 -32.24 -10.98 7.56
C ASN A 5 -31.27 -11.87 6.68
N GLU A 6 -30.23 -11.42 5.96
CA GLU A 6 -29.01 -10.76 6.43
C GLU A 6 -28.33 -9.97 5.29
N SER A 7 -28.09 -8.69 5.53
CA SER A 7 -27.15 -7.86 4.78
C SER A 7 -25.92 -7.67 5.67
N PHE A 8 -24.75 -8.18 5.30
CA PHE A 8 -23.46 -7.66 5.79
C PHE A 8 -22.37 -7.84 4.71
N GLU A 9 -22.01 -6.70 4.11
CA GLU A 9 -20.64 -6.25 3.80
C GLU A 9 -19.71 -7.10 2.89
N GLY A 10 -19.65 -6.71 1.60
CA GLY A 10 -18.47 -5.99 1.13
C GLY A 10 -17.11 -6.70 1.09
N THR A 11 -17.01 -7.90 0.52
CA THR A 11 -15.72 -8.41 0.01
C THR A 11 -15.80 -8.60 -1.50
N PRO A 12 -14.87 -8.04 -2.31
CA PRO A 12 -14.88 -8.27 -3.74
C PRO A 12 -14.70 -9.78 -3.99
N PRO A 13 -15.44 -10.39 -4.94
CA PRO A 13 -15.31 -11.79 -5.25
C PRO A 13 -13.91 -12.03 -5.81
N ILE A 14 -13.02 -12.61 -5.02
CA ILE A 14 -11.85 -13.29 -5.57
C ILE A 14 -12.41 -14.50 -6.33
N PRO A 15 -12.33 -14.54 -7.68
CA PRO A 15 -12.90 -15.64 -8.43
C PRO A 15 -12.18 -16.92 -8.04
N GLU A 16 -12.95 -17.78 -7.38
CA GLU A 16 -12.64 -19.17 -7.14
C GLU A 16 -12.30 -19.83 -8.49
N GLN A 17 -11.09 -20.43 -8.56
CA GLN A 17 -10.59 -21.31 -9.62
C GLN A 17 -10.01 -20.67 -10.91
N ALA A 18 -8.78 -20.15 -10.83
CA ALA A 18 -7.80 -20.33 -11.91
C ALA A 18 -6.34 -20.25 -11.41
N ALA A 19 -5.61 -21.33 -11.69
CA ALA A 19 -4.16 -21.49 -11.73
C ALA A 19 -3.44 -21.89 -10.43
N ALA A 20 -2.63 -22.94 -10.57
CA ALA A 20 -1.53 -23.30 -9.68
C ALA A 20 -0.38 -22.27 -9.66
N ASN A 21 -0.71 -21.00 -9.91
CA ASN A 21 0.18 -19.84 -10.03
C ASN A 21 -0.35 -18.74 -9.10
N CYS A 22 0.51 -18.15 -8.27
CA CYS A 22 0.14 -17.00 -7.44
C CYS A 22 -0.36 -15.86 -8.31
N SER A 23 -1.54 -15.31 -8.01
CA SER A 23 -2.06 -14.15 -8.72
C SER A 23 -1.22 -12.88 -8.45
N PRO A 24 -1.30 -11.84 -9.28
CA PRO A 24 -0.72 -10.52 -8.96
C PRO A 24 -1.21 -10.05 -7.57
N GLY A 25 -0.31 -9.46 -6.80
CA GLY A 25 -0.53 -9.10 -5.39
C GLY A 25 -0.21 -10.23 -4.40
N PHE A 26 0.09 -11.44 -4.89
CA PHE A 26 0.40 -12.60 -4.05
C PHE A 26 1.74 -13.25 -4.43
N TRP A 27 2.38 -13.85 -3.43
CA TRP A 27 3.57 -14.68 -3.59
C TRP A 27 3.36 -16.06 -2.94
N CYS A 28 4.01 -17.09 -3.47
CA CYS A 28 3.96 -18.44 -2.92
C CYS A 28 5.37 -19.03 -2.87
N PRO A 29 5.81 -19.55 -1.72
CA PRO A 29 7.14 -20.14 -1.59
C PRO A 29 7.29 -21.37 -2.48
N ALA A 30 8.48 -21.52 -3.08
CA ALA A 30 8.77 -22.61 -4.03
C ALA A 30 8.91 -24.01 -3.37
N THR A 31 8.90 -24.10 -2.04
CA THR A 31 9.17 -25.34 -1.31
C THR A 31 7.92 -25.91 -0.63
N SER A 32 7.40 -26.94 -1.29
CA SER A 32 6.64 -28.10 -0.79
C SER A 32 5.32 -27.91 -0.02
N SER A 33 4.25 -28.31 -0.70
CA SER A 33 2.98 -28.85 -0.18
C SER A 33 1.88 -27.85 0.20
N SER A 34 2.09 -26.55 0.00
CA SER A 34 1.00 -25.59 0.02
C SER A 34 1.29 -24.44 -0.93
N ASN A 35 0.60 -24.43 -2.07
CA ASN A 35 0.34 -23.24 -2.89
C ASN A 35 -0.57 -22.26 -2.11
N LYS A 36 -0.22 -21.98 -0.85
CA LYS A 36 -0.94 -21.00 -0.06
C LYS A 36 -0.47 -19.64 -0.54
N GLU A 37 -1.36 -18.91 -1.18
CA GLU A 37 -1.09 -17.55 -1.60
C GLU A 37 -0.87 -16.69 -0.36
N HIS A 38 0.28 -16.02 -0.31
CA HIS A 38 0.60 -15.03 0.70
C HIS A 38 0.50 -13.66 0.06
N LEU A 39 -0.16 -12.71 0.73
CA LEU A 39 -0.20 -11.32 0.29
C LEU A 39 1.23 -10.78 0.21
N CYS A 40 1.50 -9.99 -0.83
CA CYS A 40 2.70 -9.17 -0.86
C CYS A 40 2.74 -8.30 0.41
N PRO A 41 3.84 -8.30 1.16
CA PRO A 41 3.93 -7.50 2.37
C PRO A 41 3.78 -6.01 2.02
N GLY A 42 3.19 -5.26 2.94
CA GLY A 42 3.07 -3.82 2.78
C GLY A 42 4.42 -3.16 2.54
N GLY A 43 4.45 -2.19 1.64
CA GLY A 43 5.69 -1.60 1.13
C GLY A 43 6.25 -2.31 -0.11
N THR A 44 5.65 -3.42 -0.56
CA THR A 44 5.97 -4.06 -1.84
C THR A 44 4.72 -4.21 -2.69
N TYR A 45 4.91 -4.49 -3.98
CA TYR A 45 3.82 -4.74 -4.92
C TYR A 45 4.09 -5.97 -5.78
N GLY A 46 3.04 -6.71 -6.13
CA GLY A 46 3.09 -7.84 -7.04
C GLY A 46 2.37 -7.53 -8.35
N ALA A 47 3.05 -6.89 -9.29
CA ALA A 47 2.49 -6.61 -10.62
C ALA A 47 2.37 -7.85 -11.51
N THR A 48 3.19 -8.87 -11.24
CA THR A 48 3.22 -10.12 -11.99
C THR A 48 2.68 -11.27 -11.15
N SER A 49 2.06 -12.24 -11.82
CA SER A 49 1.77 -13.54 -11.21
C SER A 49 3.05 -14.36 -11.02
N ASN A 50 2.97 -15.46 -10.26
CA ASN A 50 4.07 -16.40 -9.99
C ASN A 50 5.22 -15.88 -9.14
N LEU A 51 4.94 -14.94 -8.25
CA LEU A 51 5.95 -14.45 -7.33
C LEU A 51 6.29 -15.55 -6.32
N LYS A 52 7.58 -15.81 -6.15
CA LYS A 52 8.07 -16.88 -5.26
C LYS A 52 8.59 -16.37 -3.92
N LEU A 53 8.79 -15.06 -3.84
CA LEU A 53 9.49 -14.39 -2.76
C LEU A 53 8.61 -13.29 -2.18
N PRO A 54 8.75 -13.00 -0.87
CA PRO A 54 8.07 -11.87 -0.23
C PRO A 54 8.55 -10.51 -0.76
N ALA A 55 9.61 -10.47 -1.55
CA ALA A 55 10.03 -9.27 -2.28
C ALA A 55 9.04 -8.86 -3.39
N CYS A 56 8.13 -9.78 -3.77
CA CYS A 56 7.17 -9.59 -4.84
C CYS A 56 7.81 -9.07 -6.15
N SER A 57 7.11 -8.23 -6.93
CA SER A 57 7.67 -7.65 -8.16
C SER A 57 8.62 -6.49 -7.87
N GLY A 58 8.45 -5.80 -6.74
CA GLY A 58 9.30 -4.67 -6.36
C GLY A 58 8.78 -3.94 -5.12
N ILE A 59 9.56 -2.93 -4.71
CA ILE A 59 9.22 -2.02 -3.60
C ILE A 59 8.26 -0.92 -4.05
N CYS A 60 7.44 -0.44 -3.12
CA CYS A 60 6.53 0.66 -3.36
C CYS A 60 7.31 1.92 -3.75
N LYS A 61 6.79 2.67 -4.72
CA LYS A 61 7.38 3.90 -5.19
C LYS A 61 7.26 5.00 -4.12
N ALA A 62 8.31 5.80 -3.97
CA ALA A 62 8.28 7.00 -3.15
C ALA A 62 7.16 7.96 -3.61
N GLY A 63 6.47 8.55 -2.63
CA GLY A 63 5.24 9.32 -2.83
C GLY A 63 3.99 8.46 -2.88
N CYS A 64 4.09 7.14 -2.70
CA CYS A 64 2.96 6.23 -2.67
C CYS A 64 3.01 5.32 -1.44
N SER A 65 1.85 4.77 -1.10
CA SER A 65 1.70 3.74 -0.07
C SER A 65 1.12 2.48 -0.69
N CYS A 66 1.77 1.35 -0.41
CA CYS A 66 1.38 0.05 -0.93
C CYS A 66 0.92 -0.84 0.25
N PRO A 67 -0.39 -0.95 0.53
CA PRO A 67 -0.88 -1.90 1.51
C PRO A 67 -0.54 -3.35 1.13
N GLU A 68 -0.76 -4.28 2.05
CA GLU A 68 -0.58 -5.71 1.77
C GLU A 68 -1.45 -6.13 0.56
N GLY A 69 -0.86 -6.91 -0.35
CA GLY A 69 -1.55 -7.34 -1.57
C GLY A 69 -1.56 -6.31 -2.71
N SER A 70 -0.78 -5.23 -2.61
CA SER A 70 -0.69 -4.23 -3.70
C SER A 70 -0.24 -4.87 -5.01
N THR A 71 -0.86 -4.45 -6.11
CA THR A 71 -0.52 -4.94 -7.45
C THR A 71 0.31 -3.95 -8.24
N SER A 72 0.32 -2.69 -7.81
CA SER A 72 1.00 -1.59 -8.47
C SER A 72 2.03 -0.93 -7.58
N ALA A 73 3.10 -0.39 -8.17
CA ALA A 73 4.12 0.37 -7.44
C ALA A 73 3.57 1.63 -6.74
N CYS A 74 2.38 2.09 -7.15
CA CYS A 74 1.65 3.18 -6.53
C CYS A 74 0.16 2.81 -6.44
N GLU A 75 -0.19 1.96 -5.46
CA GLU A 75 -1.57 1.54 -5.24
C GLU A 75 -2.41 2.65 -4.59
N LYS A 76 -1.82 3.36 -3.63
CA LYS A 76 -2.43 4.54 -2.99
C LYS A 76 -1.46 5.71 -3.02
N PRO A 77 -1.89 6.93 -3.38
CA PRO A 77 -1.07 8.12 -3.23
C PRO A 77 -0.74 8.34 -1.75
N CYS A 78 0.41 8.94 -1.46
CA CYS A 78 0.73 9.33 -0.09
C CYS A 78 -0.27 10.40 0.38
N PRO A 79 -0.90 10.23 1.55
CA PRO A 79 -1.86 11.22 2.04
C PRO A 79 -1.16 12.57 2.29
N ALA A 80 -1.84 13.66 1.94
CA ALA A 80 -1.33 15.00 2.23
C ALA A 80 -1.11 15.19 3.74
N GLY A 81 -0.07 15.93 4.10
CA GLY A 81 0.37 16.10 5.48
C GLY A 81 1.28 14.97 5.97
N PHE A 82 1.53 13.97 5.11
CA PHE A 82 2.50 12.91 5.32
C PHE A 82 3.43 12.82 4.11
N PHE A 83 4.59 12.22 4.32
CA PHE A 83 5.50 11.83 3.26
C PHE A 83 5.73 10.32 3.30
N CYS A 84 5.87 9.74 2.11
CA CYS A 84 6.00 8.30 1.92
C CYS A 84 7.29 8.03 1.15
N VAL A 85 8.24 7.38 1.79
CA VAL A 85 9.50 6.98 1.15
C VAL A 85 9.31 5.71 0.33
N GLU A 86 10.34 5.29 -0.41
CA GLU A 86 10.29 3.99 -1.08
C GLU A 86 10.06 2.88 -0.06
N GLY A 87 9.15 1.96 -0.36
CA GLY A 87 8.76 0.89 0.56
C GLY A 87 7.74 1.30 1.62
N THR A 88 7.10 2.47 1.54
CA THR A 88 5.98 2.81 2.44
C THR A 88 4.75 1.94 2.14
N GLY A 89 4.17 1.35 3.19
CA GLY A 89 2.94 0.58 3.14
C GLY A 89 2.79 -0.46 4.27
N GLY A 90 1.56 -0.93 4.45
CA GLY A 90 1.18 -1.88 5.50
C GLY A 90 1.47 -1.36 6.93
N THR A 91 1.59 -2.28 7.87
CA THR A 91 1.90 -1.99 9.28
C THR A 91 3.39 -1.83 9.55
N ALA A 92 4.24 -2.38 8.68
CA ALA A 92 5.70 -2.35 8.83
C ALA A 92 6.31 -0.99 8.48
N ALA A 93 5.75 -0.28 7.50
CA ALA A 93 6.27 0.99 7.00
C ALA A 93 5.14 2.02 6.78
N PRO A 94 4.50 2.55 7.84
CA PRO A 94 3.43 3.53 7.69
C PRO A 94 3.93 4.86 7.12
N PRO A 95 3.04 5.69 6.52
CA PRO A 95 3.36 7.07 6.13
C PRO A 95 3.87 7.89 7.32
N ILE A 96 4.84 8.77 7.05
CA ILE A 96 5.50 9.57 8.11
C ILE A 96 4.90 10.97 8.11
N ILE A 97 4.51 11.48 9.28
CA ILE A 97 3.93 12.82 9.41
C ILE A 97 4.90 13.90 8.93
N CYS A 98 4.40 14.90 8.21
CA CYS A 98 5.22 16.01 7.76
C CYS A 98 5.77 16.78 8.97
N PRO A 99 7.11 16.93 9.09
CA PRO A 99 7.72 17.57 10.25
C PRO A 99 7.45 19.08 10.26
N HIS A 100 7.53 19.67 11.45
CA HIS A 100 7.44 21.12 11.61
C HIS A 100 8.51 21.85 10.78
N GLY A 101 8.12 22.94 10.13
CA GLY A 101 8.97 23.69 9.20
C GLY A 101 8.95 23.16 7.78
N TYR A 102 8.10 22.16 7.49
CA TYR A 102 7.90 21.59 6.17
C TYR A 102 6.41 21.44 5.86
N TYR A 103 6.07 21.40 4.57
CA TYR A 103 4.75 21.02 4.08
C TYR A 103 4.86 19.85 3.11
N CYS A 104 3.83 19.01 3.09
CA CYS A 104 3.79 17.77 2.32
C CYS A 104 2.44 17.69 1.58
N PRO A 105 2.37 18.08 0.29
CA PRO A 105 1.19 17.83 -0.54
C PRO A 105 0.92 16.33 -0.75
N GLU A 106 -0.22 16.00 -1.35
CA GLU A 106 -0.53 14.62 -1.74
C GLU A 106 0.59 14.05 -2.64
N SER A 107 0.89 12.77 -2.46
CA SER A 107 1.97 12.06 -3.16
C SER A 107 3.38 12.59 -2.89
N SER A 108 3.61 13.20 -1.72
CA SER A 108 4.95 13.67 -1.33
C SER A 108 5.91 12.53 -1.01
N PRO A 109 7.02 12.40 -1.75
CA PRO A 109 8.07 11.43 -1.42
C PRO A 109 8.95 11.90 -0.25
N THR A 110 9.06 13.21 -0.07
CA THR A 110 9.91 13.88 0.90
C THR A 110 9.25 15.18 1.36
N PRO A 111 9.54 15.65 2.58
CA PRO A 111 9.02 16.92 3.08
C PRO A 111 9.60 18.13 2.32
N ILE A 112 8.76 19.11 2.02
CA ILE A 112 9.14 20.34 1.28
C ILE A 112 9.34 21.48 2.26
N ILE A 113 10.47 22.21 2.16
CA ILE A 113 10.80 23.32 3.06
C ILE A 113 9.68 24.36 3.04
N CYS A 114 9.23 24.77 4.24
CA CYS A 114 8.25 25.85 4.38
C CYS A 114 8.84 27.17 3.84
N PRO A 115 8.11 27.90 2.98
CA PRO A 115 8.58 29.18 2.48
C PRO A 115 8.73 30.21 3.60
N GLU A 116 9.61 31.18 3.38
CA GLU A 116 9.85 32.27 4.31
C GLU A 116 8.57 33.05 4.63
N GLY A 117 8.33 33.31 5.91
CA GLY A 117 7.14 34.02 6.38
C GLY A 117 5.87 33.16 6.53
N ALA A 118 5.86 31.90 6.09
CA ALA A 118 4.75 30.98 6.34
C ALA A 118 4.93 30.19 7.64
N SER A 119 3.82 29.81 8.27
CA SER A 119 3.80 28.94 9.45
C SER A 119 3.41 27.52 9.07
N CYS A 120 4.37 26.59 9.05
CA CYS A 120 4.12 25.17 8.77
C CYS A 120 4.23 24.31 10.05
N PRO A 121 3.14 24.11 10.81
CA PRO A 121 3.10 23.12 11.88
C PRO A 121 3.29 21.68 11.34
N ALA A 122 3.47 20.71 12.23
CA ALA A 122 3.52 19.30 11.81
C ALA A 122 2.20 18.91 11.13
N GLY A 123 2.30 18.22 9.99
CA GLY A 123 1.15 17.82 9.17
C GLY A 123 0.63 18.87 8.19
N THR A 124 1.36 19.95 7.92
CA THR A 124 0.96 20.93 6.89
C THR A 124 0.89 20.26 5.50
N THR A 125 -0.27 20.39 4.85
CA THR A 125 -0.58 19.78 3.55
C THR A 125 -0.25 20.69 2.37
N SER A 126 -0.32 22.01 2.57
CA SER A 126 -0.13 23.05 1.56
C SER A 126 0.14 24.40 2.25
N ILE A 127 0.68 25.36 1.49
CA ILE A 127 0.96 26.75 1.93
C ILE A 127 0.20 27.76 1.08
#